data_AF-A0A4V2Z8W8-F1
#
_entry.id   AF-A0A4V2Z8W8-F1
#
_cell.length_a   1.000
_cell.length_b   1.000
_cell.length_c   1.000
_cell.angle_alpha   90.00
_cell.angle_beta   90.00
_cell.angle_gamma   90.00
#
_symmetry.space_group_name_H-M   'P 1'
#
loop_
_entity.id
_entity.type
_entity.pdbx_description
1 polymer ?
#
loop_
_entity_poly.entity_id
_entity_poly.type
_entity_poly.pdbx_seq_one_letter_code
_entity_poly.pdbx_strand_id
1 'polypeptide(L)'
;MSILALNEESHNKWVARYAGNYGTYTIKIRLGENNQFENYSCSCPSDYSPCKHIGMILSKIGIKTASITKINSEDNEALIRKLFEGNSKEKFFDFLIEYSKYNPDFIQKIKLDFFTEEKIKNEINLNAIIRIGLESVSSDNDEDDYYYNHDGIELDILDEWKTKAESELEKNNPEAAYLIAKAMLEEYSEWLEYLDSDFMDYISEDYESYPFMILDLILENNNTFDLRVFTYLKEQFEDSKYLYADVFFFDFFGKLAKTEEQEAYYLDLLNNALKKIDSKYKEECILGNLIDFYVQNKQPEKGFELLMANLHIDSFRKNVVEKYMLEDNLSGAKQLIHDKLKTLESNHYKSDWYTYLLQIAELENDTADIRQYSHYFISNRFEKKHYLKYKATFAENQWKEGFLTLEKNYGGDNYFSSSLVELWIEECQWNKILPYFNTKSSIHNLENYSKYFQNQFPKETLELYKKQLNSYAFNNTGRNHYEYIATILQKMKQIEGGTEMANILVANYLIEYKNRPAMKEILNKLK
;
A
#
# COMPACT_ATOMS: atom_id res chain seq x y z
N MET A 1 16.69 6.64 18.32
CA MET A 1 16.80 8.11 18.21
C MET A 1 18.03 8.59 18.96
N SER A 2 19.00 9.13 18.25
CA SER A 2 20.31 9.55 18.78
C SER A 2 20.83 10.77 18.03
N ILE A 3 21.70 11.55 18.68
CA ILE A 3 22.43 12.64 18.02
C ILE A 3 23.45 12.01 17.08
N LEU A 4 23.36 12.32 15.79
CA LEU A 4 24.26 11.82 14.74
C LEU A 4 25.53 12.67 14.65
N ALA A 5 25.40 13.99 14.80
CA ALA A 5 26.50 14.94 14.80
C ALA A 5 26.16 16.16 15.66
N LEU A 6 27.17 16.77 16.30
CA LEU A 6 27.06 18.01 17.08
C LEU A 6 28.36 18.80 16.97
N ASN A 7 28.32 19.97 16.36
CA ASN A 7 29.47 20.83 16.10
C ASN A 7 29.20 22.27 16.54
N GLU A 8 30.23 22.96 17.03
CA GLU A 8 30.21 24.41 17.19
C GLU A 8 30.79 25.05 15.91
N GLU A 9 29.93 25.66 15.08
CA GLU A 9 30.35 26.22 13.78
C GLU A 9 31.05 27.58 13.92
N SER A 10 30.71 28.34 14.96
CA SER A 10 31.36 29.59 15.33
C SER A 10 31.06 29.87 16.80
N HIS A 11 31.83 30.75 17.46
CA HIS A 11 31.68 31.01 18.90
C HIS A 11 30.21 31.22 19.29
N ASN A 12 29.72 30.37 20.21
CA ASN A 12 28.35 30.34 20.71
C ASN A 12 27.26 29.95 19.69
N LYS A 13 27.62 29.33 18.55
CA LYS A 13 26.66 28.77 17.58
C LYS A 13 26.89 27.28 17.38
N TRP A 14 25.86 26.50 17.70
CA TRP A 14 25.88 25.05 17.67
C TRP A 14 24.93 24.51 16.61
N VAL A 15 25.38 23.51 15.86
CA VAL A 15 24.56 22.77 14.89
C VAL A 15 24.63 21.28 15.19
N ALA A 16 23.47 20.62 15.19
CA ALA A 16 23.36 19.19 15.45
C ALA A 16 22.47 18.50 14.41
N ARG A 17 22.83 17.27 14.02
CA ARG A 17 21.96 16.36 13.28
C ARG A 17 21.41 15.31 14.24
N TYR A 18 20.11 15.07 14.19
CA TYR A 18 19.40 14.18 15.10
C TYR A 18 18.56 13.16 14.34
N ALA A 19 18.76 11.87 14.61
CA ALA A 19 17.93 10.81 14.04
C ALA A 19 16.59 10.74 14.77
N GLY A 20 15.54 11.22 14.11
CA GLY A 20 14.16 11.26 14.57
C GLY A 20 13.33 10.04 14.16
N ASN A 21 12.02 10.13 14.40
CA ASN A 21 11.05 9.12 13.96
C ASN A 21 10.61 9.32 12.50
N TYR A 22 10.76 10.54 11.96
CA TYR A 22 10.34 10.94 10.62
C TYR A 22 11.56 11.45 9.83
N GLY A 23 12.68 10.74 9.93
CA GLY A 23 13.94 11.12 9.29
C GLY A 23 14.90 11.93 10.17
N THR A 24 15.86 12.59 9.53
CA THR A 24 16.96 13.31 10.20
C THR A 24 16.64 14.79 10.36
N TYR A 25 16.68 15.29 11.59
CA TYR A 25 16.42 16.69 11.89
C TYR A 25 17.71 17.49 12.08
N THR A 26 17.74 18.70 11.53
CA THR A 26 18.80 19.68 11.76
C THR A 26 18.38 20.62 12.88
N ILE A 27 19.24 20.78 13.88
CA ILE A 27 19.02 21.62 15.05
C ILE A 27 20.11 22.69 15.07
N LYS A 28 19.73 23.97 15.20
CA LYS A 28 20.68 25.08 15.37
C LYS A 28 20.39 25.81 16.68
N ILE A 29 21.41 26.12 17.47
CA ILE A 29 21.31 26.86 18.74
C ILE A 29 22.30 28.01 18.72
N ARG A 30 21.86 29.18 19.17
CA ARG A 30 22.70 30.35 19.40
C ARG A 30 22.65 30.74 20.87
N LEU A 31 23.82 30.96 21.46
CA LEU A 31 23.98 31.50 22.80
C LEU A 31 24.53 32.94 22.72
N GLY A 32 24.12 33.77 23.67
CA GLY A 32 24.60 35.14 23.84
C GLY A 32 25.76 35.25 24.83
N GLU A 33 26.09 36.47 25.21
CA GLU A 33 27.11 36.73 26.22
C GLU A 33 26.78 36.02 27.55
N ASN A 34 27.78 35.41 28.18
CA ASN A 34 27.65 34.58 29.39
C ASN A 34 26.85 33.27 29.21
N ASN A 35 26.87 32.66 28.01
CA ASN A 35 26.19 31.39 27.71
C ASN A 35 24.67 31.43 27.94
N GLN A 36 24.08 32.62 27.83
CA GLN A 36 22.62 32.77 27.91
C GLN A 36 21.99 32.30 26.61
N PHE A 37 20.82 31.65 26.69
CA PHE A 37 20.13 31.13 25.52
C PHE A 37 19.50 32.28 24.71
N GLU A 38 19.88 32.44 23.45
CA GLU A 38 19.34 33.50 22.58
C GLU A 38 18.30 32.98 21.60
N ASN A 39 18.64 31.94 20.83
CA ASN A 39 17.78 31.48 19.74
C ASN A 39 18.01 30.01 19.40
N TYR A 40 17.02 29.37 18.78
CA TYR A 40 17.10 28.02 18.28
C TYR A 40 16.23 27.79 17.04
N SER A 41 16.55 26.73 16.29
CA SER A 41 15.70 26.18 15.24
C SER A 41 15.83 24.66 15.24
N CYS A 42 14.76 23.96 14.87
CA CYS A 42 14.79 22.53 14.63
C CYS A 42 13.87 22.21 13.45
N SER A 43 14.37 21.45 12.47
CA SER A 43 13.61 21.02 11.30
C SER A 43 12.65 19.84 11.58
N CYS A 44 12.35 19.54 12.85
CA CYS A 44 11.45 18.43 13.16
C CYS A 44 9.97 18.86 12.97
N PRO A 45 9.09 17.95 12.53
CA PRO A 45 7.68 18.25 12.25
C PRO A 45 6.81 18.37 13.52
N SER A 46 7.39 18.74 14.65
CA SER A 46 6.69 18.84 15.94
C SER A 46 6.04 20.19 16.12
N ASP A 47 4.72 20.22 16.37
CA ASP A 47 3.96 21.44 16.70
C ASP A 47 4.37 22.09 18.04
N TYR A 48 5.16 21.38 18.86
CA TYR A 48 5.67 21.91 20.13
C TYR A 48 6.95 22.74 19.95
N SER A 49 6.91 23.97 20.47
CA SER A 49 8.02 24.94 20.51
C SER A 49 8.37 25.31 21.97
N PRO A 50 9.60 25.06 22.47
CA PRO A 50 10.67 24.27 21.84
C PRO A 50 10.32 22.78 21.75
N CYS A 51 10.74 22.13 20.66
CA CYS A 51 10.62 20.68 20.56
C CYS A 51 11.57 19.98 21.54
N LYS A 52 11.29 18.72 21.89
CA LYS A 52 12.10 17.92 22.83
C LYS A 52 13.60 17.88 22.47
N HIS A 53 13.92 17.95 21.18
CA HIS A 53 15.30 17.92 20.68
C HIS A 53 16.14 19.12 21.17
N ILE A 54 15.56 20.31 21.32
CA ILE A 54 16.28 21.49 21.80
C ILE A 54 16.79 21.29 23.22
N GLY A 55 15.92 20.79 24.10
CA GLY A 55 16.30 20.45 25.48
C GLY A 55 17.41 19.40 25.54
N MET A 56 17.38 18.41 24.64
CA MET A 56 18.40 17.37 24.55
C MET A 56 19.77 17.93 24.14
N ILE A 57 19.82 18.80 23.12
CA ILE A 57 21.08 19.41 22.69
C ILE A 57 21.60 20.38 23.76
N LEU A 58 20.75 21.21 24.36
CA LEU A 58 21.14 22.13 25.45
C LEU A 58 21.74 21.38 26.64
N SER A 59 21.14 20.25 27.04
CA SER A 59 21.69 19.38 28.08
C SER A 59 23.06 18.82 27.69
N LYS A 60 23.30 18.55 26.40
CA LYS A 60 24.56 17.99 25.90
C LYS A 60 25.69 19.03 25.88
N ILE A 61 25.37 20.30 25.60
CA ILE A 61 26.31 21.42 25.61
C ILE A 61 26.44 22.11 26.99
N GLY A 62 25.78 21.58 28.04
CA GLY A 62 25.95 22.01 29.42
C GLY A 62 25.11 23.22 29.86
N ILE A 63 24.04 23.57 29.12
CA ILE A 63 23.15 24.71 29.42
C ILE A 63 21.88 24.23 30.13
N LYS A 64 21.51 24.87 31.24
CA LYS A 64 20.29 24.56 32.00
C LYS A 64 19.04 25.10 31.27
N THR A 65 18.03 24.24 31.08
CA THR A 65 16.78 24.48 30.33
C THR A 65 15.80 25.52 30.92
N ALA A 66 16.14 26.17 32.03
CA ALA A 66 15.24 27.08 32.75
C ALA A 66 14.93 28.41 32.02
N SER A 67 15.54 28.67 30.87
CA SER A 67 15.48 29.95 30.13
C SER A 67 14.70 29.91 28.81
N ILE A 68 13.99 28.82 28.47
CA ILE A 68 13.27 28.76 27.19
C ILE A 68 11.86 29.33 27.34
N THR A 69 11.68 30.58 26.90
CA THR A 69 10.35 31.18 26.71
C THR A 69 9.69 30.61 25.46
N LYS A 70 8.42 30.19 25.58
CA LYS A 70 7.57 29.78 24.44
C LYS A 70 7.47 30.96 23.47
N ILE A 71 7.82 30.74 22.20
CA ILE A 71 7.56 31.72 21.13
C ILE A 71 6.09 31.57 20.76
N ASN A 72 5.31 32.63 20.98
CA ASN A 72 3.90 32.70 20.61
C ASN A 72 3.79 33.02 19.11
N SER A 73 3.05 32.21 18.34
CA SER A 73 2.92 32.40 16.88
C SER A 73 2.23 33.71 16.50
N GLU A 74 1.33 34.20 17.36
CA GLU A 74 0.63 35.48 17.19
C GLU A 74 1.58 36.68 17.34
N ASP A 75 2.59 36.59 18.22
CA ASP A 75 3.59 37.66 18.41
C ASP A 75 4.55 37.76 17.21
N ASN A 76 4.85 36.62 16.57
CA ASN A 76 5.66 36.58 15.35
C ASN A 76 4.93 37.22 14.16
N GLU A 77 3.63 36.95 13.99
CA GLU A 77 2.86 37.58 12.91
C GLU A 77 2.84 39.10 13.06
N ALA A 78 2.58 39.60 14.28
CA ALA A 78 2.55 41.04 14.56
C ALA A 78 3.93 41.70 14.36
N LEU A 79 5.02 41.02 14.73
CA LEU A 79 6.38 41.50 14.53
C LEU A 79 6.75 41.51 13.04
N ILE A 80 6.44 40.44 12.31
CA ILE A 80 6.65 40.33 10.86
C ILE A 80 5.89 41.46 10.17
N ARG A 81 4.61 41.69 10.48
CA ARG A 81 3.82 42.80 9.90
C ARG A 81 4.48 44.16 10.15
N LYS A 82 4.95 44.44 11.37
CA LYS A 82 5.69 45.68 11.67
C LYS A 82 7.00 45.82 10.90
N LEU A 83 7.74 44.71 10.72
CA LEU A 83 8.97 44.71 9.92
C LEU A 83 8.68 45.01 8.44
N PHE A 84 7.53 44.56 7.92
CA PHE A 84 7.09 44.84 6.55
C PHE A 84 6.64 46.30 6.40
N GLU A 85 5.96 46.86 7.40
CA GLU A 85 5.55 48.27 7.41
C GLU A 85 6.77 49.23 7.49
N GLY A 86 7.85 48.80 8.16
CA GLY A 86 9.07 49.59 8.36
C GLY A 86 10.11 49.52 7.24
N ASN A 87 9.93 48.67 6.23
CA ASN A 87 10.87 48.48 5.12
C ASN A 87 10.20 48.72 3.76
N SER A 88 10.99 49.02 2.73
CA SER A 88 10.43 49.14 1.37
C SER A 88 10.05 47.76 0.83
N LYS A 89 9.04 47.75 -0.06
CA LYS A 89 8.61 46.51 -0.72
C LYS A 89 9.76 45.87 -1.50
N GLU A 90 10.62 46.66 -2.16
CA GLU A 90 11.76 46.12 -2.91
C GLU A 90 12.73 45.33 -2.03
N LYS A 91 13.09 45.86 -0.85
CA LYS A 91 14.01 45.15 0.08
C LYS A 91 13.45 43.82 0.55
N PHE A 92 12.14 43.76 0.74
CA PHE A 92 11.48 42.52 1.13
C PHE A 92 11.44 41.51 -0.02
N PHE A 93 11.17 41.97 -1.25
CA PHE A 93 11.28 41.12 -2.44
C PHE A 93 12.70 40.57 -2.63
N ASP A 94 13.73 41.40 -2.47
CA ASP A 94 15.13 40.97 -2.56
C ASP A 94 15.45 39.91 -1.51
N PHE A 95 15.00 40.11 -0.27
CA PHE A 95 15.14 39.11 0.80
C PHE A 95 14.44 37.80 0.46
N LEU A 96 13.19 37.85 -0.04
CA LEU A 96 12.46 36.65 -0.43
C LEU A 96 13.18 35.89 -1.54
N ILE A 97 13.71 36.60 -2.55
CA ILE A 97 14.48 35.99 -3.65
C ILE A 97 15.77 35.35 -3.10
N GLU A 98 16.50 36.05 -2.23
CA GLU A 98 17.74 35.53 -1.64
C GLU A 98 17.49 34.33 -0.73
N TYR A 99 16.45 34.39 0.10
CA TYR A 99 16.05 33.29 0.98
C TYR A 99 15.58 32.08 0.18
N SER A 100 14.80 32.32 -0.88
CA SER A 100 14.30 31.29 -1.78
C SER A 100 15.41 30.43 -2.37
N LYS A 101 16.55 31.03 -2.79
CA LYS A 101 17.69 30.31 -3.39
C LYS A 101 18.20 29.13 -2.57
N TYR A 102 17.97 29.12 -1.27
CA TYR A 102 18.49 28.12 -0.34
C TYR A 102 17.39 27.33 0.38
N ASN A 103 16.11 27.51 0.03
CA ASN A 103 14.98 26.85 0.68
C ASN A 103 13.97 26.36 -0.38
N PRO A 104 14.16 25.15 -0.95
CA PRO A 104 13.30 24.58 -1.99
C PRO A 104 11.81 24.52 -1.59
N ASP A 105 11.49 24.01 -0.39
CA ASP A 105 10.10 23.93 0.11
C ASP A 105 9.42 25.30 0.20
N PHE A 106 10.20 26.34 0.52
CA PHE A 106 9.67 27.70 0.58
C PHE A 106 9.35 28.25 -0.81
N ILE A 107 10.20 27.98 -1.80
CA ILE A 107 9.93 28.29 -3.21
C ILE A 107 8.68 27.54 -3.67
N GLN A 108 8.61 26.25 -3.39
CA GLN A 108 7.48 25.38 -3.73
C GLN A 108 6.17 25.97 -3.21
N LYS A 109 6.15 26.35 -1.93
CA LYS A 109 4.99 26.97 -1.29
C LYS A 109 4.63 28.33 -1.89
N ILE A 110 5.62 29.19 -2.16
CA ILE A 110 5.37 30.45 -2.88
C ILE A 110 4.74 30.18 -4.25
N LYS A 111 5.22 29.16 -4.98
CA LYS A 111 4.64 28.76 -6.25
C LYS A 111 3.17 28.34 -6.03
N LEU A 112 2.88 27.38 -5.17
CA LEU A 112 1.49 26.93 -4.97
C LEU A 112 0.52 28.04 -4.53
N ASP A 113 0.95 28.91 -3.61
CA ASP A 113 0.11 29.94 -3.00
C ASP A 113 -0.12 31.18 -3.89
N PHE A 114 0.86 31.58 -4.70
CA PHE A 114 0.79 32.80 -5.51
C PHE A 114 0.51 32.59 -7.00
N PHE A 115 0.24 31.34 -7.40
CA PHE A 115 -0.15 30.98 -8.76
C PHE A 115 -1.63 31.26 -9.06
N THR A 116 -1.86 32.10 -10.07
CA THR A 116 -3.16 32.45 -10.65
C THR A 116 -3.13 32.29 -12.17
N GLU A 117 -4.30 32.08 -12.79
CA GLU A 117 -4.46 31.87 -14.24
C GLU A 117 -3.74 32.94 -15.10
N GLU A 118 -3.91 34.23 -14.77
CA GLU A 118 -3.30 35.34 -15.51
C GLU A 118 -1.76 35.32 -15.51
N LYS A 119 -1.14 34.81 -14.43
CA LYS A 119 0.32 34.74 -14.31
C LYS A 119 0.90 33.56 -15.06
N ILE A 120 0.17 32.43 -15.10
CA ILE A 120 0.57 31.25 -15.87
C ILE A 120 0.63 31.58 -17.37
N LYS A 121 -0.34 32.34 -17.89
CA LYS A 121 -0.39 32.68 -19.33
C LYS A 121 0.67 33.69 -19.77
N ASN A 122 1.13 34.57 -18.87
CA ASN A 122 1.90 35.77 -19.25
C ASN A 122 3.31 35.90 -18.63
N GLU A 123 3.61 35.25 -17.50
CA GLU A 123 4.81 35.55 -16.71
C GLU A 123 5.57 34.32 -16.16
N ILE A 124 4.87 33.22 -15.84
CA ILE A 124 5.45 32.06 -15.14
C ILE A 124 5.26 30.79 -15.96
N ASN A 125 6.37 30.13 -16.29
CA ASN A 125 6.39 28.89 -17.04
C ASN A 125 6.13 27.68 -16.09
N LEU A 126 4.91 27.15 -16.10
CA LEU A 126 4.51 25.95 -15.35
C LEU A 126 5.39 24.74 -15.66
N ASN A 127 5.64 24.49 -16.95
CA ASN A 127 6.50 23.41 -17.42
C ASN A 127 7.88 23.46 -16.75
N ALA A 128 8.52 24.64 -16.73
CA ALA A 128 9.82 24.80 -16.06
C ALA A 128 9.77 24.48 -14.56
N ILE A 129 8.62 24.69 -13.90
CA ILE A 129 8.48 24.44 -12.47
C ILE A 129 8.29 22.97 -12.15
N ILE A 130 7.46 22.27 -12.92
CA ILE A 130 7.33 20.82 -12.83
C ILE A 130 8.67 20.15 -13.14
N ARG A 131 9.33 20.57 -14.23
CA ARG A 131 10.66 20.08 -14.63
C ARG A 131 11.69 20.18 -13.53
N ILE A 132 11.89 21.37 -12.96
CA ILE A 132 12.87 21.59 -11.89
C ILE A 132 12.54 20.72 -10.66
N GLY A 133 11.26 20.54 -10.35
CA GLY A 133 10.84 19.66 -9.26
C GLY A 133 11.20 18.20 -9.53
N LEU A 134 10.88 17.68 -10.72
CA LEU A 134 11.23 16.32 -11.13
C LEU A 134 12.75 16.09 -11.20
N GLU A 135 13.50 17.03 -11.77
CA GLU A 135 14.97 16.98 -11.84
C GLU A 135 15.60 16.92 -10.43
N SER A 136 14.99 17.54 -9.42
CA SER A 136 15.53 17.49 -8.05
C SER A 136 15.47 16.10 -7.42
N VAL A 137 14.48 15.29 -7.79
CA VAL A 137 14.35 13.89 -7.34
C VAL A 137 15.48 13.02 -7.89
N SER A 138 15.95 13.32 -9.11
CA SER A 138 17.06 12.60 -9.74
C SER A 138 18.43 12.95 -9.13
N SER A 139 18.59 14.14 -8.55
CA SER A 139 19.88 14.61 -8.01
C SER A 139 20.16 14.25 -6.55
N ASP A 140 19.12 13.91 -5.78
CA ASP A 140 19.24 13.64 -4.34
C ASP A 140 19.50 12.16 -4.01
N ASN A 141 19.43 11.27 -4.99
CA ASN A 141 19.62 9.82 -4.81
C ASN A 141 21.03 9.39 -5.28
N ASP A 142 22.01 9.50 -4.39
CA ASP A 142 23.37 8.95 -4.58
C ASP A 142 23.30 7.43 -4.87
N GLU A 143 24.15 6.95 -5.80
CA GLU A 143 24.29 5.56 -6.29
C GLU A 143 24.37 4.45 -5.20
N ASP A 144 24.61 4.82 -3.93
CA ASP A 144 24.74 3.89 -2.81
C ASP A 144 23.42 3.62 -2.04
N ASP A 145 22.35 4.40 -2.24
CA ASP A 145 21.08 4.27 -1.47
C ASP A 145 20.02 3.36 -2.16
N TYR A 146 20.25 2.99 -3.43
CA TYR A 146 19.39 2.11 -4.23
C TYR A 146 19.17 0.71 -3.64
N TYR A 147 20.05 0.27 -2.74
CA TYR A 147 20.03 -1.09 -2.20
C TYR A 147 19.29 -1.26 -0.87
N TYR A 148 18.88 -0.16 -0.21
CA TYR A 148 18.41 -0.24 1.19
C TYR A 148 17.04 0.38 1.49
N ASN A 149 16.41 1.11 0.57
CA ASN A 149 15.03 1.57 0.75
C ASN A 149 14.04 0.59 0.08
N HIS A 150 13.22 -0.05 0.92
CA HIS A 150 12.04 -0.80 0.49
C HIS A 150 10.81 0.11 0.25
N ASP A 151 10.97 1.42 0.44
CA ASP A 151 9.92 2.42 0.29
C ASP A 151 10.09 3.07 -1.09
N GLY A 152 9.01 3.12 -1.89
CA GLY A 152 9.02 3.70 -3.23
C GLY A 152 9.36 5.19 -3.25
N ILE A 153 9.72 5.71 -4.43
CA ILE A 153 10.06 7.12 -4.64
C ILE A 153 8.77 7.94 -4.71
N GLU A 154 8.63 8.87 -3.77
CA GLU A 154 7.52 9.83 -3.75
C GLU A 154 7.85 11.06 -4.61
N LEU A 155 6.88 11.51 -5.42
CA LEU A 155 7.02 12.67 -6.30
C LEU A 155 6.16 13.81 -5.76
N ASP A 156 6.57 14.39 -4.63
CA ASP A 156 5.86 15.49 -3.93
C ASP A 156 5.43 16.61 -4.88
N ILE A 157 6.27 16.93 -5.88
CA ILE A 157 5.94 17.90 -6.92
C ILE A 157 4.61 17.55 -7.63
N LEU A 158 4.41 16.30 -8.05
CA LEU A 158 3.20 15.90 -8.77
C LEU A 158 1.98 15.85 -7.83
N ASP A 159 2.15 15.40 -6.59
CA ASP A 159 1.07 15.35 -5.60
C ASP A 159 0.54 16.75 -5.24
N GLU A 160 1.45 17.69 -5.01
CA GLU A 160 1.09 19.07 -4.69
C GLU A 160 0.42 19.78 -5.86
N TRP A 161 0.90 19.58 -7.09
CA TRP A 161 0.29 20.19 -8.27
C TRP A 161 -1.04 19.55 -8.66
N LYS A 162 -1.22 18.24 -8.43
CA LYS A 162 -2.54 17.59 -8.52
C LYS A 162 -3.51 18.20 -7.53
N THR A 163 -3.12 18.31 -6.26
CA THR A 163 -3.95 18.94 -5.21
C THR A 163 -4.30 20.39 -5.55
N LYS A 164 -3.34 21.13 -6.12
CA LYS A 164 -3.57 22.51 -6.58
C LYS A 164 -4.57 22.54 -7.74
N ALA A 165 -4.47 21.65 -8.72
CA ALA A 165 -5.43 21.58 -9.83
C ALA A 165 -6.85 21.29 -9.34
N GLU A 166 -7.01 20.33 -8.42
CA GLU A 166 -8.30 20.03 -7.77
C GLU A 166 -8.86 21.26 -7.04
N SER A 167 -8.02 21.98 -6.28
CA SER A 167 -8.43 23.21 -5.59
C SER A 167 -8.84 24.34 -6.55
N GLU A 168 -8.21 24.45 -7.73
CA GLU A 168 -8.64 25.42 -8.75
C GLU A 168 -9.99 25.03 -9.37
N LEU A 169 -10.26 23.73 -9.54
CA LEU A 169 -11.58 23.25 -9.98
C LEU A 169 -12.68 23.57 -8.96
N GLU A 170 -12.41 23.39 -7.66
CA GLU A 170 -13.35 23.77 -6.59
C GLU A 170 -13.66 25.28 -6.61
N LYS A 171 -12.70 26.10 -7.03
CA LYS A 171 -12.86 27.56 -7.21
C LYS A 171 -13.49 27.94 -8.55
N ASN A 172 -13.96 26.96 -9.33
CA ASN A 172 -14.53 27.13 -10.67
C ASN A 172 -13.54 27.77 -11.66
N ASN A 173 -12.26 27.37 -11.58
CA ASN A 173 -11.17 27.80 -12.47
C ASN A 173 -10.60 26.60 -13.26
N PRO A 174 -11.37 26.05 -14.24
CA PRO A 174 -10.94 24.91 -15.04
C PRO A 174 -9.76 25.21 -15.96
N GLU A 175 -9.51 26.47 -16.28
CA GLU A 175 -8.38 26.86 -17.13
C GLU A 175 -7.05 26.64 -16.42
N ALA A 176 -6.94 27.03 -15.14
CA ALA A 176 -5.72 26.78 -14.38
C ALA A 176 -5.46 25.28 -14.20
N ALA A 177 -6.50 24.50 -13.89
CA ALA A 177 -6.39 23.05 -13.80
C ALA A 177 -5.95 22.41 -15.13
N TYR A 178 -6.50 22.88 -16.26
CA TYR A 178 -6.09 22.41 -17.59
C TYR A 178 -4.61 22.69 -17.86
N LEU A 179 -4.13 23.90 -17.55
CA LEU A 179 -2.72 24.27 -17.75
C LEU A 179 -1.78 23.45 -16.85
N ILE A 180 -2.20 23.12 -15.63
CA ILE A 180 -1.45 22.23 -14.73
C ILE A 180 -1.38 20.82 -15.32
N ALA A 181 -2.52 20.25 -15.74
CA ALA A 181 -2.55 18.91 -16.33
C ALA A 181 -1.64 18.80 -17.57
N LYS A 182 -1.67 19.81 -18.45
CA LYS A 182 -0.76 19.87 -19.61
C LYS A 182 0.71 19.84 -19.21
N ALA A 183 1.10 20.70 -18.27
CA ALA A 183 2.48 20.79 -17.82
C ALA A 183 2.94 19.50 -17.14
N MET A 184 2.07 18.88 -16.33
CA MET A 184 2.37 17.58 -15.72
C MET A 184 2.55 16.49 -16.79
N LEU A 185 1.65 16.39 -17.76
CA LEU A 185 1.75 15.40 -18.85
C LEU A 185 3.04 15.57 -19.65
N GLU A 186 3.32 16.80 -20.11
CA GLU A 186 4.47 17.08 -20.98
C GLU A 186 5.80 16.84 -20.29
N GLU A 187 5.94 17.29 -19.04
CA GLU A 187 7.22 17.26 -18.32
C GLU A 187 7.46 15.93 -17.63
N TYR A 188 6.41 15.25 -17.15
CA TYR A 188 6.56 13.92 -16.56
C TYR A 188 6.94 12.89 -17.61
N SER A 189 6.27 12.89 -18.76
CA SER A 189 6.61 11.99 -19.87
C SER A 189 8.02 12.24 -20.42
N GLU A 190 8.45 13.51 -20.51
CA GLU A 190 9.82 13.85 -20.91
C GLU A 190 10.85 13.43 -19.86
N TRP A 191 10.55 13.60 -18.58
CA TRP A 191 11.43 13.17 -17.49
C TRP A 191 11.62 11.64 -17.47
N LEU A 192 10.56 10.86 -17.68
CA LEU A 192 10.61 9.39 -17.73
C LEU A 192 11.55 8.86 -18.83
N GLU A 193 11.68 9.56 -19.97
CA GLU A 193 12.61 9.14 -21.04
C GLU A 193 14.08 9.15 -20.62
N TYR A 194 14.44 9.96 -19.62
CA TYR A 194 15.81 10.13 -19.16
C TYR A 194 16.17 9.30 -17.92
N LEU A 195 15.22 8.54 -17.37
CA LEU A 195 15.46 7.71 -16.20
C LEU A 195 16.04 6.35 -16.58
N ASP A 196 16.95 5.85 -15.75
CA ASP A 196 17.39 4.47 -15.82
C ASP A 196 16.23 3.53 -15.46
N SER A 197 16.14 2.37 -16.14
CA SER A 197 15.05 1.41 -15.95
C SER A 197 14.88 0.98 -14.49
N ASP A 198 16.01 0.83 -13.78
CA ASP A 198 16.00 0.40 -12.39
C ASP A 198 15.45 1.49 -11.46
N PHE A 199 15.56 2.77 -11.82
CA PHE A 199 14.96 3.88 -11.07
C PHE A 199 13.44 3.91 -11.25
N MET A 200 12.98 3.63 -12.46
CA MET A 200 11.55 3.62 -12.82
C MET A 200 10.75 2.60 -12.00
N ASP A 201 11.33 1.44 -11.70
CA ASP A 201 10.70 0.38 -10.90
C ASP A 201 10.36 0.81 -9.45
N TYR A 202 10.94 1.90 -8.96
CA TYR A 202 10.64 2.45 -7.63
C TYR A 202 9.63 3.59 -7.66
N ILE A 203 9.23 4.07 -8.83
CA ILE A 203 8.21 5.12 -8.98
C ILE A 203 6.84 4.45 -9.09
N SER A 204 5.83 5.02 -8.42
CA SER A 204 4.45 4.54 -8.58
C SER A 204 3.93 4.79 -10.00
N GLU A 205 3.34 3.77 -10.63
CA GLU A 205 2.64 3.89 -11.92
C GLU A 205 1.47 4.91 -11.85
N ASP A 206 0.94 5.19 -10.64
CA ASP A 206 -0.18 6.12 -10.45
C ASP A 206 0.12 7.54 -10.95
N TYR A 207 1.39 7.98 -10.91
CA TYR A 207 1.77 9.33 -11.33
C TYR A 207 1.56 9.58 -12.83
N GLU A 208 1.62 8.53 -13.67
CA GLU A 208 1.28 8.63 -15.11
C GLU A 208 -0.19 8.98 -15.32
N SER A 209 -1.07 8.57 -14.41
CA SER A 209 -2.50 8.79 -14.51
C SER A 209 -2.92 10.20 -14.07
N TYR A 210 -2.12 10.90 -13.25
CA TYR A 210 -2.50 12.18 -12.63
C TYR A 210 -2.96 13.26 -13.62
N PRO A 211 -2.25 13.53 -14.73
CA PRO A 211 -2.71 14.50 -15.72
C PRO A 211 -4.08 14.13 -16.29
N PHE A 212 -4.30 12.83 -16.59
CA PHE A 212 -5.56 12.34 -17.14
C PHE A 212 -6.69 12.41 -16.11
N MET A 213 -6.43 12.13 -14.84
CA MET A 213 -7.41 12.31 -13.76
C MET A 213 -7.88 13.77 -13.65
N ILE A 214 -6.95 14.73 -13.73
CA ILE A 214 -7.30 16.16 -13.70
C ILE A 214 -8.13 16.53 -14.94
N LEU A 215 -7.75 16.02 -16.12
CA LEU A 215 -8.51 16.23 -17.34
C LEU A 215 -9.93 15.63 -17.24
N ASP A 216 -10.10 14.42 -16.71
CA ASP A 216 -11.41 13.81 -16.48
C ASP A 216 -12.29 14.71 -15.58
N LEU A 217 -11.74 15.19 -14.45
CA LEU A 217 -12.46 16.12 -13.56
C LEU A 217 -12.87 17.42 -14.25
N ILE A 218 -12.04 17.93 -15.18
CA ILE A 218 -12.40 19.12 -15.98
C ILE A 218 -13.60 18.80 -16.88
N LEU A 219 -13.58 17.66 -17.57
CA LEU A 219 -14.62 17.28 -18.53
C LEU A 219 -15.96 16.94 -17.85
N GLU A 220 -15.92 16.34 -16.66
CA GLU A 220 -17.11 16.07 -15.84
C GLU A 220 -17.85 17.36 -15.44
N ASN A 221 -17.10 18.42 -15.15
CA ASN A 221 -17.64 19.70 -14.67
C ASN A 221 -17.86 20.72 -15.78
N ASN A 222 -17.18 20.59 -16.92
CA ASN A 222 -17.23 21.57 -18.01
C ASN A 222 -16.93 20.99 -19.41
N ASN A 223 -18.00 20.66 -20.15
CA ASN A 223 -17.91 20.11 -21.51
C ASN A 223 -17.35 21.07 -22.57
N THR A 224 -17.14 22.36 -22.28
CA THR A 224 -16.53 23.28 -23.26
C THR A 224 -15.07 22.95 -23.54
N PHE A 225 -14.43 22.15 -22.70
CA PHE A 225 -13.04 21.72 -22.87
C PHE A 225 -12.88 20.51 -23.79
N ASP A 226 -13.93 19.75 -24.09
CA ASP A 226 -13.88 18.50 -24.88
C ASP A 226 -13.02 18.63 -26.15
N LEU A 227 -13.37 19.57 -27.04
CA LEU A 227 -12.68 19.76 -28.31
C LEU A 227 -11.24 20.26 -28.15
N ARG A 228 -11.00 21.06 -27.12
CA ARG A 228 -9.67 21.62 -26.83
C ARG A 228 -8.74 20.53 -26.32
N VAL A 229 -9.22 19.70 -25.40
CA VAL A 229 -8.45 18.57 -24.86
C VAL A 229 -8.20 17.54 -25.96
N PHE A 230 -9.22 17.21 -26.78
CA PHE A 230 -9.05 16.29 -27.91
C PHE A 230 -7.98 16.76 -28.89
N THR A 231 -8.04 18.02 -29.31
CA THR A 231 -7.06 18.61 -30.23
C THR A 231 -5.65 18.58 -29.64
N TYR A 232 -5.51 18.96 -28.37
CA TYR A 232 -4.22 18.94 -27.69
C TYR A 232 -3.63 17.53 -27.60
N LEU A 233 -4.39 16.55 -27.12
CA LEU A 233 -3.91 15.17 -27.01
C LEU A 233 -3.57 14.59 -28.38
N LYS A 234 -4.33 14.92 -29.42
CA LYS A 234 -4.04 14.53 -30.80
C LYS A 234 -2.70 15.07 -31.30
N GLU A 235 -2.37 16.32 -30.98
CA GLU A 235 -1.08 16.92 -31.31
C GLU A 235 0.08 16.28 -30.52
N GLN A 236 -0.16 15.89 -29.26
CA GLN A 236 0.86 15.30 -28.40
C GLN A 236 1.14 13.82 -28.71
N PHE A 237 0.11 13.03 -29.02
CA PHE A 237 0.23 11.58 -29.18
C PHE A 237 1.23 11.13 -30.26
N GLU A 238 1.52 11.97 -31.24
CA GLU A 238 2.50 11.66 -32.30
C GLU A 238 3.96 11.72 -31.82
N ASP A 239 4.22 12.25 -30.62
CA ASP A 239 5.54 12.38 -30.03
C ASP A 239 5.97 11.08 -29.33
N SER A 240 7.24 10.69 -29.49
CA SER A 240 7.77 9.44 -28.93
C SER A 240 7.82 9.43 -27.40
N LYS A 241 7.84 10.60 -26.76
CA LYS A 241 7.93 10.70 -25.29
C LYS A 241 6.74 10.15 -24.53
N TYR A 242 5.63 9.90 -25.21
CA TYR A 242 4.43 9.34 -24.61
C TYR A 242 4.34 7.81 -24.72
N LEU A 243 5.46 7.11 -24.94
CA LEU A 243 5.50 5.65 -25.10
C LEU A 243 4.85 4.88 -23.93
N TYR A 244 5.01 5.36 -22.70
CA TYR A 244 4.44 4.77 -21.48
C TYR A 244 3.01 5.23 -21.20
N ALA A 245 2.61 6.38 -21.74
CA ALA A 245 1.28 6.95 -21.52
C ALA A 245 0.23 6.46 -22.54
N ASP A 246 0.62 5.69 -23.56
CA ASP A 246 -0.22 5.35 -24.71
C ASP A 246 -1.57 4.72 -24.34
N VAL A 247 -1.61 3.85 -23.33
CA VAL A 247 -2.85 3.25 -22.80
C VAL A 247 -3.80 4.31 -22.25
N PHE A 248 -3.29 5.32 -21.53
CA PHE A 248 -4.12 6.42 -21.02
C PHE A 248 -4.65 7.30 -22.15
N PHE A 249 -3.85 7.55 -23.19
CA PHE A 249 -4.34 8.25 -24.40
C PHE A 249 -5.48 7.48 -25.07
N PHE A 250 -5.39 6.15 -25.18
CA PHE A 250 -6.44 5.33 -25.79
C PHE A 250 -7.78 5.41 -25.04
N ASP A 251 -7.76 5.35 -23.70
CA ASP A 251 -8.98 5.55 -22.90
C ASP A 251 -9.56 6.95 -23.10
N PHE A 252 -8.70 7.97 -23.03
CA PHE A 252 -9.13 9.36 -23.09
C PHE A 252 -9.71 9.77 -24.46
N PHE A 253 -9.12 9.30 -25.56
CA PHE A 253 -9.67 9.54 -26.89
C PHE A 253 -11.05 8.90 -27.08
N GLY A 254 -11.29 7.72 -26.49
CA GLY A 254 -12.60 7.06 -26.54
C GLY A 254 -13.69 7.91 -25.90
N LYS A 255 -13.42 8.51 -24.73
CA LYS A 255 -14.33 9.42 -24.02
C LYS A 255 -14.62 10.71 -24.80
N LEU A 256 -13.63 11.21 -25.53
CA LEU A 256 -13.72 12.48 -26.25
C LEU A 256 -14.26 12.36 -27.69
N ALA A 257 -14.32 11.15 -28.23
CA ALA A 257 -14.83 10.90 -29.58
C ALA A 257 -16.36 11.01 -29.63
N LYS A 258 -16.86 12.24 -29.88
CA LYS A 258 -18.30 12.58 -29.85
C LYS A 258 -18.90 12.93 -31.22
N THR A 259 -18.06 13.08 -32.24
CA THR A 259 -18.47 13.37 -33.63
C THR A 259 -17.97 12.29 -34.57
N GLU A 260 -18.63 12.10 -35.72
CA GLU A 260 -18.22 11.11 -36.72
C GLU A 260 -16.73 11.22 -37.11
N GLU A 261 -16.18 12.43 -37.17
CA GLU A 261 -14.76 12.67 -37.46
C GLU A 261 -13.84 12.19 -36.32
N GLN A 262 -14.19 12.48 -35.07
CA GLN A 262 -13.40 12.06 -33.91
C GLN A 262 -13.49 10.55 -33.68
N GLU A 263 -14.68 9.97 -33.89
CA GLU A 263 -14.89 8.52 -33.86
C GLU A 263 -14.05 7.82 -34.92
N ALA A 264 -14.05 8.32 -36.16
CA ALA A 264 -13.22 7.77 -37.23
C ALA A 264 -11.73 7.85 -36.89
N TYR A 265 -11.27 9.00 -36.36
CA TYR A 265 -9.89 9.15 -35.91
C TYR A 265 -9.52 8.15 -34.81
N TYR A 266 -10.39 7.99 -33.80
CA TYR A 266 -10.15 7.07 -32.69
C TYR A 266 -10.07 5.61 -33.14
N LEU A 267 -10.99 5.18 -34.01
CA LEU A 267 -10.97 3.84 -34.58
C LEU A 267 -9.71 3.61 -35.42
N ASP A 268 -9.29 4.58 -36.24
CA ASP A 268 -8.05 4.48 -37.01
C ASP A 268 -6.80 4.42 -36.11
N LEU A 269 -6.79 5.21 -35.03
CA LEU A 269 -5.74 5.22 -34.01
C LEU A 269 -5.56 3.82 -33.41
N LEU A 270 -6.62 3.23 -32.86
CA LEU A 270 -6.55 1.90 -32.23
C LEU A 270 -6.21 0.79 -33.23
N ASN A 271 -6.80 0.83 -34.43
CA ASN A 271 -6.48 -0.14 -35.48
C ASN A 271 -5.02 -0.06 -35.94
N ASN A 272 -4.42 1.13 -35.94
CA ASN A 272 -3.00 1.28 -36.25
C ASN A 272 -2.10 0.84 -35.09
N ALA A 273 -2.52 1.07 -33.84
CA ALA A 273 -1.81 0.57 -32.66
C ALA A 273 -1.78 -0.97 -32.64
N LEU A 274 -2.89 -1.64 -32.97
CA LEU A 274 -2.96 -3.12 -33.08
C LEU A 274 -2.01 -3.70 -34.13
N LYS A 275 -1.67 -2.95 -35.19
CA LYS A 275 -0.70 -3.41 -36.21
C LYS A 275 0.75 -3.38 -35.71
N LYS A 276 1.04 -2.58 -34.68
CA LYS A 276 2.39 -2.34 -34.14
C LYS A 276 2.56 -2.92 -32.74
N ILE A 277 1.77 -3.94 -32.42
CA ILE A 277 1.68 -4.49 -31.08
C ILE A 277 2.99 -5.14 -30.64
N ASP A 278 3.42 -4.83 -29.42
CA ASP A 278 4.69 -5.27 -28.85
C ASP A 278 4.51 -6.17 -27.62
N SER A 279 3.31 -6.18 -27.02
CA SER A 279 3.03 -6.86 -25.77
C SER A 279 1.56 -7.31 -25.68
N LYS A 280 1.33 -8.40 -24.93
CA LYS A 280 -0.02 -8.91 -24.65
C LYS A 280 -0.86 -7.95 -23.83
N TYR A 281 -0.22 -7.20 -22.93
CA TYR A 281 -0.88 -6.20 -22.10
C TYR A 281 -1.47 -5.07 -22.96
N LYS A 282 -0.69 -4.51 -23.89
CA LYS A 282 -1.19 -3.49 -24.82
C LYS A 282 -2.29 -4.02 -25.73
N GLU A 283 -2.20 -5.28 -26.16
CA GLU A 283 -3.28 -5.94 -26.92
C GLU A 283 -4.61 -5.95 -26.18
N GLU A 284 -4.58 -6.38 -24.92
CA GLU A 284 -5.75 -6.40 -24.06
C GLU A 284 -6.30 -4.98 -23.85
N CYS A 285 -5.44 -4.00 -23.58
CA CYS A 285 -5.86 -2.60 -23.41
C CYS A 285 -6.52 -2.04 -24.66
N ILE A 286 -5.91 -2.17 -25.84
CA ILE A 286 -6.42 -1.60 -27.09
C ILE A 286 -7.74 -2.26 -27.50
N LEU A 287 -7.81 -3.59 -27.43
CA LEU A 287 -9.05 -4.31 -27.76
C LEU A 287 -10.15 -4.01 -26.73
N GLY A 288 -9.82 -3.88 -25.44
CA GLY A 288 -10.76 -3.50 -24.39
C GLY A 288 -11.38 -2.13 -24.68
N ASN A 289 -10.54 -1.15 -25.01
CA ASN A 289 -10.97 0.18 -25.44
C ASN A 289 -11.91 0.15 -26.66
N LEU A 290 -11.59 -0.64 -27.70
CA LEU A 290 -12.49 -0.82 -28.85
C LEU A 290 -13.85 -1.43 -28.45
N ILE A 291 -13.84 -2.45 -27.59
CA ILE A 291 -15.06 -3.10 -27.10
C ILE A 291 -15.92 -2.08 -26.35
N ASP A 292 -15.35 -1.37 -25.38
CA ASP A 292 -16.06 -0.39 -24.56
C ASP A 292 -16.61 0.74 -25.41
N PHE A 293 -15.83 1.23 -26.38
CA PHE A 293 -16.28 2.25 -27.32
C PHE A 293 -17.49 1.80 -28.15
N TYR A 294 -17.50 0.57 -28.66
CA TYR A 294 -18.68 0.05 -29.36
C TYR A 294 -19.89 -0.08 -28.46
N VAL A 295 -19.71 -0.52 -27.21
CA VAL A 295 -20.81 -0.63 -26.22
C VAL A 295 -21.40 0.75 -25.91
N GLN A 296 -20.55 1.74 -25.61
CA GLN A 296 -20.96 3.12 -25.31
C GLN A 296 -21.68 3.77 -26.50
N ASN A 297 -21.26 3.47 -27.73
CA ASN A 297 -21.89 3.96 -28.96
C ASN A 297 -23.08 3.10 -29.44
N LYS A 298 -23.74 2.38 -28.53
CA LYS A 298 -24.96 1.59 -28.80
C LYS A 298 -24.78 0.50 -29.87
N GLN A 299 -23.56 -0.03 -29.98
CA GLN A 299 -23.21 -1.16 -30.85
C GLN A 299 -22.65 -2.34 -30.03
N PRO A 300 -23.36 -2.81 -28.97
CA PRO A 300 -22.85 -3.85 -28.08
C PRO A 300 -22.58 -5.19 -28.80
N GLU A 301 -23.30 -5.48 -29.89
CA GLU A 301 -23.07 -6.67 -30.72
C GLU A 301 -21.66 -6.67 -31.31
N LYS A 302 -21.16 -5.53 -31.81
CA LYS A 302 -19.79 -5.44 -32.35
C LYS A 302 -18.73 -5.60 -31.26
N GLY A 303 -18.96 -5.00 -30.10
CA GLY A 303 -18.09 -5.18 -28.94
C GLY A 303 -18.03 -6.66 -28.54
N PHE A 304 -19.18 -7.34 -28.52
CA PHE A 304 -19.24 -8.77 -28.20
C PHE A 304 -18.59 -9.66 -29.28
N GLU A 305 -18.79 -9.36 -30.57
CA GLU A 305 -18.10 -10.05 -31.68
C GLU A 305 -16.57 -9.94 -31.54
N LEU A 306 -16.06 -8.75 -31.21
CA LEU A 306 -14.64 -8.51 -31.02
C LEU A 306 -14.09 -9.28 -29.81
N LEU A 307 -14.84 -9.29 -28.72
CA LEU A 307 -14.49 -10.02 -27.51
C LEU A 307 -14.45 -11.55 -27.77
N MET A 308 -15.43 -12.08 -28.50
CA MET A 308 -15.49 -13.49 -28.93
C MET A 308 -14.37 -13.87 -29.92
N ALA A 309 -13.91 -12.93 -30.75
CA ALA A 309 -12.81 -13.17 -31.67
C ALA A 309 -11.44 -13.27 -30.96
N ASN A 310 -11.33 -12.76 -29.72
CA ASN A 310 -10.07 -12.60 -28.99
C ASN A 310 -10.03 -13.36 -27.65
N LEU A 311 -10.61 -14.57 -27.61
CA LEU A 311 -10.68 -15.42 -26.40
C LEU A 311 -9.33 -15.99 -25.93
N HIS A 312 -8.22 -15.69 -26.60
CA HIS A 312 -6.87 -15.96 -26.09
C HIS A 312 -6.49 -15.05 -24.93
N ILE A 313 -7.16 -13.90 -24.82
CA ILE A 313 -7.05 -12.96 -23.69
C ILE A 313 -7.99 -13.44 -22.58
N ASP A 314 -7.42 -13.63 -21.38
CA ASP A 314 -8.12 -14.30 -20.29
C ASP A 314 -9.26 -13.45 -19.69
N SER A 315 -9.07 -12.13 -19.57
CA SER A 315 -10.13 -11.22 -19.15
C SER A 315 -11.32 -11.26 -20.09
N PHE A 316 -11.09 -11.25 -21.41
CA PHE A 316 -12.16 -11.33 -22.41
C PHE A 316 -12.90 -12.66 -22.32
N ARG A 317 -12.17 -13.78 -22.19
CA ARG A 317 -12.81 -15.07 -21.97
C ARG A 317 -13.66 -15.10 -20.70
N LYS A 318 -13.19 -14.49 -19.60
CA LYS A 318 -13.96 -14.35 -18.36
C LYS A 318 -15.24 -13.53 -18.59
N ASN A 319 -15.16 -12.42 -19.31
CA ASN A 319 -16.34 -11.60 -19.65
C ASN A 319 -17.39 -12.39 -20.44
N VAL A 320 -16.99 -13.25 -21.39
CA VAL A 320 -17.96 -14.14 -22.09
C VAL A 320 -18.57 -15.15 -21.15
N VAL A 321 -17.75 -15.78 -20.29
CA VAL A 321 -18.24 -16.73 -19.29
C VAL A 321 -19.29 -16.10 -18.41
N GLU A 322 -19.04 -14.89 -17.88
CA GLU A 322 -19.99 -14.14 -17.07
C GLU A 322 -21.28 -13.82 -17.84
N LYS A 323 -21.18 -13.33 -19.08
CA LYS A 323 -22.35 -13.06 -19.93
C LYS A 323 -23.17 -14.32 -20.20
N TYR A 324 -22.53 -15.43 -20.53
CA TYR A 324 -23.22 -16.71 -20.73
C TYR A 324 -23.89 -17.21 -19.45
N MET A 325 -23.28 -17.00 -18.28
CA MET A 325 -23.93 -17.30 -17.01
C MET A 325 -25.16 -16.43 -16.74
N LEU A 326 -25.10 -15.13 -17.06
CA LEU A 326 -26.24 -14.21 -16.94
C LEU A 326 -27.39 -14.56 -17.90
N GLU A 327 -27.07 -15.10 -19.07
CA GLU A 327 -28.03 -15.52 -20.10
C GLU A 327 -28.50 -16.98 -19.96
N ASP A 328 -28.16 -17.65 -18.86
CA ASP A 328 -28.47 -19.06 -18.58
C ASP A 328 -27.87 -20.06 -19.61
N ASN A 329 -26.87 -19.63 -20.38
CA ASN A 329 -26.08 -20.49 -21.27
C ASN A 329 -24.92 -21.15 -20.50
N LEU A 330 -25.26 -21.92 -19.48
CA LEU A 330 -24.29 -22.55 -18.59
C LEU A 330 -23.39 -23.56 -19.31
N SER A 331 -23.93 -24.29 -20.29
CA SER A 331 -23.14 -25.22 -21.12
C SER A 331 -22.06 -24.52 -21.93
N GLY A 332 -22.38 -23.37 -22.53
CA GLY A 332 -21.42 -22.57 -23.28
C GLY A 332 -20.32 -22.02 -22.37
N ALA A 333 -20.69 -21.55 -21.18
CA ALA A 333 -19.76 -21.07 -20.18
C ALA A 333 -18.78 -22.19 -19.74
N LYS A 334 -19.29 -23.38 -19.39
CA LYS A 334 -18.45 -24.55 -19.05
C LYS A 334 -17.49 -24.91 -20.17
N GLN A 335 -17.95 -24.91 -21.42
CA GLN A 335 -17.09 -25.23 -22.56
C GLN A 335 -15.91 -24.27 -22.67
N LEU A 336 -16.15 -22.95 -22.59
CA LEU A 336 -15.09 -21.95 -22.65
C LEU A 336 -14.06 -22.10 -21.53
N ILE A 337 -14.53 -22.43 -20.32
CA ILE A 337 -13.66 -22.65 -19.17
C ILE A 337 -12.83 -23.92 -19.37
N HIS A 338 -13.44 -25.03 -19.76
CA HIS A 338 -12.73 -26.29 -20.00
C HIS A 338 -11.70 -26.19 -21.12
N ASP A 339 -12.00 -25.45 -22.19
CA ASP A 339 -11.05 -25.23 -23.28
C ASP A 339 -9.81 -24.47 -22.80
N LYS A 340 -9.96 -23.49 -21.91
CA LYS A 340 -8.83 -22.81 -21.28
C LYS A 340 -8.07 -23.71 -20.32
N LEU A 341 -8.76 -24.49 -19.49
CA LEU A 341 -8.12 -25.41 -18.55
C LEU A 341 -7.21 -26.44 -19.25
N LYS A 342 -7.52 -26.84 -20.49
CA LYS A 342 -6.67 -27.72 -21.31
C LYS A 342 -5.33 -27.10 -21.69
N THR A 343 -5.24 -25.77 -21.78
CA THR A 343 -4.00 -25.08 -22.17
C THR A 343 -3.14 -24.65 -20.97
N LEU A 344 -3.66 -24.79 -19.74
CA LEU A 344 -2.98 -24.34 -18.53
C LEU A 344 -2.11 -25.45 -17.91
N GLU A 345 -0.81 -25.21 -17.84
CA GLU A 345 0.14 -26.14 -17.23
C GLU A 345 0.17 -26.03 -15.69
N SER A 346 0.21 -24.80 -15.15
CA SER A 346 0.32 -24.55 -13.70
C SER A 346 -1.04 -24.51 -12.99
N ASN A 347 -1.05 -24.96 -11.73
CA ASN A 347 -2.25 -24.98 -10.89
C ASN A 347 -2.68 -23.59 -10.39
N HIS A 348 -1.76 -22.64 -10.23
CA HIS A 348 -2.08 -21.29 -9.74
C HIS A 348 -3.04 -20.56 -10.69
N TYR A 349 -2.83 -20.70 -12.00
CA TYR A 349 -3.67 -20.07 -13.02
C TYR A 349 -5.04 -20.76 -13.22
N LYS A 350 -5.31 -21.86 -12.51
CA LYS A 350 -6.58 -22.61 -12.63
C LYS A 350 -7.63 -22.18 -11.60
N SER A 351 -7.25 -21.52 -10.51
CA SER A 351 -8.14 -21.18 -9.39
C SER A 351 -9.35 -20.35 -9.81
N ASP A 352 -9.14 -19.31 -10.62
CA ASP A 352 -10.22 -18.44 -11.12
C ASP A 352 -11.23 -19.23 -11.95
N TRP A 353 -10.74 -20.10 -12.82
CA TRP A 353 -11.58 -20.95 -13.68
C TRP A 353 -12.39 -21.97 -12.88
N TYR A 354 -11.80 -22.56 -11.84
CA TYR A 354 -12.53 -23.42 -10.90
C TYR A 354 -13.57 -22.68 -10.07
N THR A 355 -13.38 -21.37 -9.86
CA THR A 355 -14.38 -20.53 -9.18
C THR A 355 -15.64 -20.41 -10.03
N TYR A 356 -15.49 -20.13 -11.33
CA TYR A 356 -16.62 -20.13 -12.26
C TYR A 356 -17.29 -21.50 -12.38
N LEU A 357 -16.51 -22.58 -12.50
CA LEU A 357 -17.07 -23.93 -12.56
C LEU A 357 -17.88 -24.29 -11.30
N LEU A 358 -17.41 -23.89 -10.11
CA LEU A 358 -18.16 -24.07 -8.87
C LEU A 358 -19.46 -23.25 -8.88
N GLN A 359 -19.42 -21.99 -9.30
CA GLN A 359 -20.63 -21.16 -9.39
C GLN A 359 -21.65 -21.74 -10.37
N ILE A 360 -21.21 -22.20 -11.55
CA ILE A 360 -22.09 -22.84 -12.53
C ILE A 360 -22.70 -24.12 -11.94
N ALA A 361 -21.90 -24.96 -11.28
CA ALA A 361 -22.40 -26.18 -10.65
C ALA A 361 -23.45 -25.89 -9.56
N GLU A 362 -23.29 -24.77 -8.81
CA GLU A 362 -24.29 -24.30 -7.85
C GLU A 362 -25.59 -23.85 -8.53
N LEU A 363 -25.51 -23.12 -9.65
CA LEU A 363 -26.68 -22.71 -10.44
C LEU A 363 -27.44 -23.93 -10.99
N GLU A 364 -26.72 -24.95 -11.46
CA GLU A 364 -27.30 -26.19 -11.98
C GLU A 364 -27.78 -27.15 -10.88
N ASN A 365 -27.45 -26.88 -9.62
CA ASN A 365 -27.60 -27.81 -8.50
C ASN A 365 -26.90 -29.17 -8.76
N ASP A 366 -25.79 -29.17 -9.52
CA ASP A 366 -25.01 -30.37 -9.79
C ASP A 366 -24.15 -30.73 -8.58
N THR A 367 -24.68 -31.63 -7.76
CA THR A 367 -24.04 -32.08 -6.52
C THR A 367 -22.66 -32.74 -6.76
N ALA A 368 -22.47 -33.39 -7.91
CA ALA A 368 -21.20 -34.06 -8.21
C ALA A 368 -20.11 -33.03 -8.54
N ASP A 369 -20.45 -32.04 -9.37
CA ASP A 369 -19.53 -30.96 -9.74
C ASP A 369 -19.25 -30.03 -8.55
N ILE A 370 -20.28 -29.67 -7.74
CA ILE A 370 -20.08 -28.89 -6.50
C ILE A 370 -19.09 -29.61 -5.58
N ARG A 371 -19.22 -30.94 -5.43
CA ARG A 371 -18.31 -31.76 -4.64
C ARG A 371 -16.89 -31.70 -5.19
N GLN A 372 -16.73 -31.92 -6.49
CA GLN A 372 -15.43 -31.93 -7.15
C GLN A 372 -14.71 -30.56 -7.02
N TYR A 373 -15.40 -29.47 -7.36
CA TYR A 373 -14.78 -28.14 -7.38
C TYR A 373 -14.56 -27.58 -5.97
N SER A 374 -15.47 -27.84 -5.03
CA SER A 374 -15.23 -27.49 -3.62
C SER A 374 -14.05 -28.27 -3.04
N HIS A 375 -13.89 -29.54 -3.41
CA HIS A 375 -12.74 -30.36 -3.01
C HIS A 375 -11.42 -29.81 -3.54
N TYR A 376 -11.38 -29.31 -4.78
CA TYR A 376 -10.20 -28.68 -5.36
C TYR A 376 -9.63 -27.58 -4.44
N PHE A 377 -10.48 -26.64 -4.00
CA PHE A 377 -10.06 -25.52 -3.14
C PHE A 377 -9.57 -25.95 -1.76
N ILE A 378 -10.16 -27.01 -1.19
CA ILE A 378 -9.79 -27.50 0.14
C ILE A 378 -8.77 -28.63 0.11
N SER A 379 -8.30 -29.07 -1.05
CA SER A 379 -7.48 -30.27 -1.17
C SER A 379 -6.13 -30.16 -0.45
N ASN A 380 -5.52 -28.96 -0.45
CA ASN A 380 -4.21 -28.69 0.15
C ASN A 380 -4.28 -27.87 1.44
N ARG A 381 -5.29 -26.99 1.56
CA ARG A 381 -5.48 -26.11 2.72
C ARG A 381 -6.93 -26.14 3.14
N PHE A 382 -7.20 -26.18 4.44
CA PHE A 382 -8.56 -26.04 4.92
C PHE A 382 -9.07 -24.62 4.69
N GLU A 383 -10.25 -24.51 4.08
CA GLU A 383 -10.97 -23.26 3.96
C GLU A 383 -12.45 -23.52 4.26
N LYS A 384 -12.92 -22.94 5.37
CA LYS A 384 -14.26 -23.25 5.91
C LYS A 384 -15.38 -23.06 4.88
N LYS A 385 -15.31 -22.00 4.07
CA LYS A 385 -16.32 -21.69 3.03
C LYS A 385 -16.50 -22.86 2.05
N HIS A 386 -15.41 -23.35 1.46
CA HIS A 386 -15.45 -24.45 0.49
C HIS A 386 -15.66 -25.81 1.17
N TYR A 387 -15.16 -26.00 2.40
CA TYR A 387 -15.41 -27.21 3.17
C TYR A 387 -16.91 -27.43 3.44
N LEU A 388 -17.65 -26.38 3.82
CA LEU A 388 -19.09 -26.49 4.07
C LEU A 388 -19.85 -26.89 2.81
N LYS A 389 -19.50 -26.32 1.65
CA LYS A 389 -20.06 -26.71 0.33
C LYS A 389 -19.74 -28.17 0.01
N TYR A 390 -18.49 -28.58 0.18
CA TYR A 390 -18.06 -29.96 -0.02
C TYR A 390 -18.86 -30.93 0.86
N LYS A 391 -18.94 -30.68 2.17
CA LYS A 391 -19.67 -31.53 3.12
C LYS A 391 -21.16 -31.62 2.82
N ALA A 392 -21.79 -30.52 2.41
CA ALA A 392 -23.21 -30.49 2.05
C ALA A 392 -23.56 -31.41 0.86
N THR A 393 -22.58 -31.80 0.05
CA THR A 393 -22.80 -32.71 -1.09
C THR A 393 -22.91 -34.18 -0.69
N PHE A 394 -22.66 -34.54 0.57
CA PHE A 394 -22.72 -35.91 1.06
C PHE A 394 -23.97 -36.14 1.92
N ALA A 395 -24.62 -37.29 1.73
CA ALA A 395 -25.55 -37.78 2.73
C ALA A 395 -24.81 -38.08 4.04
N GLU A 396 -25.50 -37.98 5.18
CA GLU A 396 -24.90 -38.16 6.51
C GLU A 396 -24.17 -39.51 6.66
N ASN A 397 -24.73 -40.57 6.08
CA ASN A 397 -24.14 -41.91 6.08
C ASN A 397 -22.92 -42.07 5.13
N GLN A 398 -22.71 -41.13 4.21
CA GLN A 398 -21.61 -41.13 3.24
C GLN A 398 -20.51 -40.12 3.57
N TRP A 399 -20.78 -39.15 4.45
CA TRP A 399 -19.82 -38.10 4.81
C TRP A 399 -18.48 -38.65 5.32
N LYS A 400 -18.51 -39.81 6.00
CA LYS A 400 -17.32 -40.46 6.54
C LYS A 400 -16.20 -40.63 5.50
N GLU A 401 -16.53 -40.94 4.25
CA GLU A 401 -15.53 -41.10 3.19
C GLU A 401 -14.91 -39.77 2.78
N GLY A 402 -15.73 -38.71 2.67
CA GLY A 402 -15.27 -37.35 2.38
C GLY A 402 -14.36 -36.80 3.49
N PHE A 403 -14.76 -36.99 4.75
CA PHE A 403 -13.93 -36.65 5.91
C PHE A 403 -12.58 -37.37 5.88
N LEU A 404 -12.56 -38.69 5.67
CA LEU A 404 -11.32 -39.47 5.62
C LEU A 404 -10.42 -39.07 4.45
N THR A 405 -11.02 -38.59 3.35
CA THR A 405 -10.27 -38.08 2.20
C THR A 405 -9.52 -36.79 2.56
N LEU A 406 -10.20 -35.83 3.20
CA LEU A 406 -9.56 -34.60 3.66
C LEU A 406 -8.53 -34.85 4.76
N GLU A 407 -8.86 -35.71 5.73
CA GLU A 407 -7.95 -36.10 6.81
C GLU A 407 -6.66 -36.72 6.25
N LYS A 408 -6.77 -37.55 5.21
CA LYS A 408 -5.61 -38.09 4.51
C LYS A 408 -4.84 -37.02 3.75
N ASN A 409 -5.50 -36.10 3.05
CA ASN A 409 -4.83 -35.06 2.28
C ASN A 409 -3.99 -34.12 3.17
N TYR A 410 -4.51 -33.78 4.36
CA TYR A 410 -3.78 -32.93 5.31
C TYR A 410 -2.79 -33.69 6.19
N GLY A 411 -2.87 -35.03 6.18
CA GLY A 411 -2.00 -35.93 6.93
C GLY A 411 -0.82 -36.39 6.08
N GLY A 412 0.40 -36.23 6.55
CA GLY A 412 1.57 -36.67 5.77
C GLY A 412 2.93 -36.34 6.36
N ASP A 413 2.99 -35.34 7.26
CA ASP A 413 4.27 -34.82 7.72
C ASP A 413 4.58 -35.10 9.20
N ASN A 414 5.87 -35.07 9.52
CA ASN A 414 6.36 -34.99 10.90
C ASN A 414 6.04 -33.64 11.56
N TYR A 415 5.52 -32.68 10.79
CA TYR A 415 5.17 -31.33 11.24
C TYR A 415 3.69 -31.18 11.60
N PHE A 416 3.38 -30.08 12.27
CA PHE A 416 2.01 -29.69 12.62
C PHE A 416 1.25 -29.21 11.39
N SER A 417 0.05 -29.74 11.15
CA SER A 417 -0.85 -29.37 10.06
C SER A 417 -2.01 -28.56 10.61
N SER A 418 -2.06 -27.27 10.29
CA SER A 418 -3.19 -26.39 10.66
C SER A 418 -4.49 -26.87 10.04
N SER A 419 -4.48 -27.22 8.74
CA SER A 419 -5.65 -27.71 8.01
C SER A 419 -6.28 -28.94 8.65
N LEU A 420 -5.45 -29.86 9.16
CA LEU A 420 -5.93 -31.06 9.85
C LEU A 420 -6.62 -30.72 11.18
N VAL A 421 -6.02 -29.81 11.95
CA VAL A 421 -6.58 -29.35 13.22
C VAL A 421 -7.88 -28.57 13.00
N GLU A 422 -7.93 -27.68 12.02
CA GLU A 422 -9.12 -26.92 11.66
C GLU A 422 -10.27 -27.85 11.22
N LEU A 423 -9.98 -28.87 10.40
CA LEU A 423 -10.94 -29.91 10.03
C LEU A 423 -11.47 -30.65 11.27
N TRP A 424 -10.60 -31.06 12.19
CA TRP A 424 -11.01 -31.76 13.40
C TRP A 424 -11.80 -30.89 14.37
N ILE A 425 -11.51 -29.59 14.46
CA ILE A 425 -12.29 -28.65 15.27
C ILE A 425 -13.70 -28.54 14.72
N GLU A 426 -13.83 -28.35 13.40
CA GLU A 426 -15.14 -28.25 12.75
C GLU A 426 -15.96 -29.55 12.89
N GLU A 427 -15.28 -30.70 12.95
CA GLU A 427 -15.89 -32.03 13.14
C GLU A 427 -15.93 -32.50 14.60
N CYS A 428 -15.59 -31.63 15.56
CA CYS A 428 -15.55 -31.94 17.00
C CYS A 428 -14.75 -33.22 17.37
N GLN A 429 -13.66 -33.51 16.66
CA GLN A 429 -12.81 -34.70 16.85
C GLN A 429 -11.79 -34.49 17.98
N TRP A 430 -12.27 -34.18 19.19
CA TRP A 430 -11.42 -33.82 20.34
C TRP A 430 -10.45 -34.93 20.77
N ASN A 431 -10.88 -36.18 20.61
CA ASN A 431 -10.07 -37.37 20.86
C ASN A 431 -8.82 -37.45 19.96
N LYS A 432 -8.83 -36.79 18.81
CA LYS A 432 -7.67 -36.69 17.90
C LYS A 432 -6.82 -35.44 18.18
N ILE A 433 -7.46 -34.32 18.53
CA ILE A 433 -6.80 -33.03 18.76
C ILE A 433 -5.79 -33.10 19.92
N LEU A 434 -6.21 -33.51 21.12
CA LEU A 434 -5.34 -33.45 22.30
C LEU A 434 -4.05 -34.29 22.16
N PRO A 435 -4.10 -35.56 21.70
CA PRO A 435 -2.88 -36.34 21.44
C PRO A 435 -1.99 -35.75 20.35
N TYR A 436 -2.58 -35.15 19.32
CA TYR A 436 -1.84 -34.50 18.25
C TYR A 436 -1.06 -33.28 18.76
N PHE A 437 -1.68 -32.44 19.57
CA PHE A 437 -1.00 -31.30 20.20
C PHE A 437 0.10 -31.74 21.18
N ASN A 438 -0.09 -32.85 21.88
CA ASN A 438 0.93 -33.38 22.78
C ASN A 438 2.20 -33.82 22.03
N THR A 439 2.08 -34.27 20.78
CA THR A 439 3.19 -34.86 20.03
C THR A 439 3.84 -33.89 19.03
N LYS A 440 3.07 -33.00 18.42
CA LYS A 440 3.53 -32.19 17.27
C LYS A 440 3.42 -30.67 17.45
N SER A 441 2.83 -30.17 18.54
CA SER A 441 2.58 -28.74 18.69
C SER A 441 3.78 -27.97 19.24
N SER A 442 3.92 -26.72 18.80
CA SER A 442 4.70 -25.69 19.48
C SER A 442 3.81 -24.92 20.47
N ILE A 443 4.42 -24.03 21.25
CA ILE A 443 3.69 -23.10 22.13
C ILE A 443 2.81 -22.12 21.34
N HIS A 444 3.28 -21.66 20.16
CA HIS A 444 2.53 -20.76 19.28
C HIS A 444 1.27 -21.42 18.72
N ASN A 445 1.37 -22.69 18.33
CA ASN A 445 0.21 -23.46 17.88
C ASN A 445 -0.83 -23.60 19.00
N LEU A 446 -0.40 -23.82 20.25
CA LEU A 446 -1.35 -23.86 21.37
C LEU A 446 -2.07 -22.52 21.57
N GLU A 447 -1.38 -21.39 21.47
CA GLU A 447 -2.04 -20.07 21.54
C GLU A 447 -3.09 -19.87 20.45
N ASN A 448 -2.80 -20.34 19.23
CA ASN A 448 -3.71 -20.17 18.09
C ASN A 448 -5.00 -20.99 18.23
N TYR A 449 -4.93 -22.17 18.86
CA TYR A 449 -6.03 -23.13 18.87
C TYR A 449 -6.64 -23.43 20.25
N SER A 450 -5.98 -23.12 21.37
CA SER A 450 -6.48 -23.47 22.71
C SER A 450 -7.87 -22.91 23.01
N LYS A 451 -8.18 -21.72 22.49
CA LYS A 451 -9.52 -21.10 22.61
C LYS A 451 -10.68 -22.02 22.22
N TYR A 452 -10.45 -22.99 21.32
CA TYR A 452 -11.49 -23.93 20.87
C TYR A 452 -11.75 -25.08 21.86
N PHE A 453 -10.78 -25.43 22.71
CA PHE A 453 -10.89 -26.62 23.57
C PHE A 453 -10.57 -26.37 25.06
N GLN A 454 -10.05 -25.20 25.43
CA GLN A 454 -9.62 -24.89 26.80
C GLN A 454 -10.76 -24.92 27.82
N ASN A 455 -11.99 -24.61 27.42
CA ASN A 455 -13.15 -24.62 28.32
C ASN A 455 -13.69 -26.04 28.54
N GLN A 456 -13.52 -26.93 27.55
CA GLN A 456 -13.99 -28.31 27.63
C GLN A 456 -12.95 -29.25 28.25
N PHE A 457 -11.65 -28.96 28.02
CA PHE A 457 -10.52 -29.75 28.48
C PHE A 457 -9.48 -28.87 29.20
N PRO A 458 -9.86 -28.16 30.28
CA PRO A 458 -8.97 -27.19 30.93
C PRO A 458 -7.69 -27.82 31.49
N LYS A 459 -7.82 -29.01 32.10
CA LYS A 459 -6.68 -29.72 32.70
C LYS A 459 -5.68 -30.18 31.65
N GLU A 460 -6.17 -30.79 30.58
CA GLU A 460 -5.35 -31.28 29.46
C GLU A 460 -4.68 -30.11 28.73
N THR A 461 -5.41 -29.00 28.53
CA THR A 461 -4.87 -27.79 27.92
C THR A 461 -3.73 -27.20 28.76
N LEU A 462 -3.90 -27.14 30.08
CA LEU A 462 -2.87 -26.65 30.98
C LEU A 462 -1.62 -27.55 30.98
N GLU A 463 -1.77 -28.88 30.96
CA GLU A 463 -0.63 -29.79 30.86
C GLU A 463 0.10 -29.67 29.51
N LEU A 464 -0.63 -29.43 28.41
CA LEU A 464 -0.02 -29.12 27.10
C LEU A 464 0.80 -27.82 27.17
N TYR A 465 0.22 -26.75 27.72
CA TYR A 465 0.93 -25.48 27.89
C TYR A 465 2.18 -25.65 28.76
N LYS A 466 2.06 -26.32 29.90
CA LYS A 466 3.18 -26.61 30.79
C LYS A 466 4.31 -27.34 30.07
N LYS A 467 4.00 -28.40 29.32
CA LYS A 467 4.99 -29.15 28.54
C LYS A 467 5.72 -28.25 27.53
N GLN A 468 4.96 -27.49 26.73
CA GLN A 468 5.54 -26.64 25.68
C GLN A 468 6.30 -25.44 26.25
N LEU A 469 5.80 -24.85 27.34
CA LEU A 469 6.45 -23.75 28.04
C LEU A 469 7.77 -24.18 28.68
N ASN A 470 7.84 -25.37 29.29
CA ASN A 470 9.09 -25.93 29.83
C ASN A 470 10.14 -26.09 28.71
N SER A 471 9.73 -26.67 27.58
CA SER A 471 10.62 -26.81 26.41
C SER A 471 11.08 -25.45 25.88
N TYR A 472 10.17 -24.48 25.77
CA TYR A 472 10.51 -23.13 25.32
C TYR A 472 11.47 -22.41 26.27
N ALA A 473 11.22 -22.48 27.59
CA ALA A 473 12.06 -21.85 28.61
C ALA A 473 13.47 -22.45 28.69
N PHE A 474 13.60 -23.75 28.46
CA PHE A 474 14.88 -24.44 28.42
C PHE A 474 15.72 -23.97 27.21
N ASN A 475 15.11 -23.96 26.02
CA ASN A 475 15.81 -23.71 24.75
C ASN A 475 16.07 -22.22 24.46
N ASN A 476 15.35 -21.28 25.08
CA ASN A 476 15.44 -19.86 24.75
C ASN A 476 16.00 -19.03 25.92
N THR A 477 16.82 -18.03 25.58
CA THR A 477 17.41 -17.08 26.54
C THR A 477 17.37 -15.67 25.98
N GLY A 478 17.10 -14.69 26.84
CA GLY A 478 17.00 -13.28 26.46
C GLY A 478 15.74 -12.64 27.02
N ARG A 479 15.77 -11.32 27.24
CA ARG A 479 14.70 -10.59 27.91
C ARG A 479 13.35 -10.77 27.20
N ASN A 480 13.33 -10.65 25.87
CA ASN A 480 12.13 -10.81 25.06
C ASN A 480 11.48 -12.20 25.24
N HIS A 481 12.27 -13.27 25.30
CA HIS A 481 11.75 -14.63 25.54
C HIS A 481 11.17 -14.79 26.94
N TYR A 482 11.76 -14.17 27.96
CA TYR A 482 11.24 -14.21 29.32
C TYR A 482 9.92 -13.42 29.46
N GLU A 483 9.80 -12.28 28.77
CA GLU A 483 8.56 -11.52 28.68
C GLU A 483 7.46 -12.34 27.99
N TYR A 484 7.82 -13.05 26.90
CA TYR A 484 6.88 -13.95 26.26
C TYR A 484 6.45 -15.13 27.15
N ILE A 485 7.37 -15.75 27.91
CA ILE A 485 7.03 -16.77 28.92
C ILE A 485 6.03 -16.21 29.95
N ALA A 486 6.25 -14.98 30.43
CA ALA A 486 5.34 -14.31 31.36
C ALA A 486 3.95 -14.12 30.77
N THR A 487 3.86 -13.72 29.50
CA THR A 487 2.60 -13.60 28.75
C THR A 487 1.86 -14.93 28.69
N ILE A 488 2.54 -16.03 28.37
CA ILE A 488 1.91 -17.36 28.35
C ILE A 488 1.41 -17.77 29.74
N LEU A 489 2.20 -17.54 30.79
CA LEU A 489 1.77 -17.85 32.16
C LEU A 489 0.51 -17.07 32.54
N GLN A 490 0.39 -15.80 32.14
CA GLN A 490 -0.82 -15.01 32.35
C GLN A 490 -2.01 -15.58 31.57
N LYS A 491 -1.82 -16.02 30.32
CA LYS A 491 -2.85 -16.73 29.56
C LYS A 491 -3.29 -18.02 30.26
N MET A 492 -2.35 -18.80 30.79
CA MET A 492 -2.68 -20.00 31.56
C MET A 492 -3.55 -19.67 32.78
N LYS A 493 -3.33 -18.55 33.48
CA LYS A 493 -4.16 -18.15 34.64
C LYS A 493 -5.64 -17.94 34.29
N GLN A 494 -5.96 -17.69 33.02
CA GLN A 494 -7.34 -17.52 32.55
C GLN A 494 -8.07 -18.85 32.30
N ILE A 495 -7.36 -19.97 32.28
CA ILE A 495 -7.93 -21.31 32.13
C ILE A 495 -8.28 -21.86 33.52
N GLU A 496 -9.40 -22.58 33.64
CA GLU A 496 -9.83 -23.18 34.90
C GLU A 496 -8.71 -24.05 35.52
N GLY A 497 -8.36 -23.79 36.79
CA GLY A 497 -7.23 -24.45 37.49
C GLY A 497 -5.84 -23.91 37.12
N GLY A 498 -5.76 -22.96 36.20
CA GLY A 498 -4.49 -22.47 35.65
C GLY A 498 -3.72 -21.52 36.56
N THR A 499 -4.40 -20.84 37.48
CA THR A 499 -3.73 -19.96 38.45
C THR A 499 -2.77 -20.74 39.36
N GLU A 500 -3.21 -21.90 39.86
CA GLU A 500 -2.38 -22.77 40.70
C GLU A 500 -1.17 -23.29 39.91
N MET A 501 -1.41 -23.83 38.71
CA MET A 501 -0.33 -24.36 37.86
C MET A 501 0.68 -23.28 37.45
N ALA A 502 0.21 -22.09 37.07
CA ALA A 502 1.10 -20.98 36.70
C ALA A 502 1.98 -20.54 37.87
N ASN A 503 1.43 -20.47 39.08
CA ASN A 503 2.20 -20.11 40.28
C ASN A 503 3.27 -21.17 40.62
N ILE A 504 2.94 -22.46 40.47
CA ILE A 504 3.90 -23.55 40.60
C ILE A 504 5.03 -23.43 39.57
N LEU A 505 4.70 -23.15 38.31
CA LEU A 505 5.70 -22.97 37.25
C LEU A 505 6.61 -21.76 37.49
N VAL A 506 6.05 -20.63 37.92
CA VAL A 506 6.84 -19.45 38.33
C VAL A 506 7.83 -19.82 39.44
N ALA A 507 7.37 -20.52 40.49
CA ALA A 507 8.23 -20.95 41.58
C ALA A 507 9.36 -21.86 41.10
N ASN A 508 9.05 -22.84 40.25
CA ASN A 508 10.03 -23.78 39.69
C ASN A 508 11.07 -23.06 38.83
N TYR A 509 10.64 -22.18 37.92
CA TYR A 509 11.54 -21.43 37.05
C TYR A 509 12.48 -20.49 37.81
N LEU A 510 12.03 -19.87 38.91
CA LEU A 510 12.89 -19.04 39.75
C LEU A 510 14.02 -19.84 40.43
N ILE A 511 13.78 -21.13 40.70
CA ILE A 511 14.77 -22.06 41.28
C ILE A 511 15.70 -22.61 40.18
N GLU A 512 15.12 -23.17 39.11
CA GLU A 512 15.85 -23.82 38.03
C GLU A 512 16.76 -22.83 37.28
N TYR A 513 16.22 -21.65 36.95
CA TYR A 513 16.93 -20.62 36.20
C TYR A 513 17.52 -19.54 37.10
N LYS A 514 18.06 -19.94 38.26
CA LYS A 514 18.58 -19.00 39.28
C LYS A 514 19.68 -18.05 38.75
N ASN A 515 20.39 -18.42 37.70
CA ASN A 515 21.46 -17.65 37.08
C ASN A 515 20.96 -16.74 35.92
N ARG A 516 19.65 -16.54 35.76
CA ARG A 516 19.04 -15.64 34.75
C ARG A 516 18.37 -14.43 35.42
N PRO A 517 19.09 -13.34 35.77
CA PRO A 517 18.54 -12.23 36.55
C PRO A 517 17.33 -11.54 35.90
N ALA A 518 17.36 -11.35 34.58
CA ALA A 518 16.25 -10.74 33.85
C ALA A 518 14.96 -11.58 33.92
N MET A 519 15.07 -12.91 33.84
CA MET A 519 13.92 -13.80 33.99
C MET A 519 13.33 -13.70 35.40
N LYS A 520 14.17 -13.63 36.44
CA LYS A 520 13.71 -13.42 37.82
C LYS A 520 12.98 -12.10 38.00
N GLU A 521 13.54 -11.01 37.46
CA GLU A 521 12.92 -9.69 37.51
C GLU A 521 11.51 -9.71 36.91
N ILE A 522 11.35 -10.33 35.74
CA ILE A 522 10.09 -10.43 35.02
C ILE A 522 9.10 -11.33 35.76
N LEU A 523 9.49 -12.55 36.13
CA LEU A 523 8.58 -13.53 36.75
C LEU A 523 8.12 -13.12 38.15
N ASN A 524 8.92 -12.36 38.91
CA ASN A 524 8.49 -11.83 40.21
C ASN A 524 7.34 -10.82 40.11
N LYS A 525 7.14 -10.17 38.93
CA LYS A 525 6.00 -9.27 38.69
C LYS A 525 4.68 -10.03 38.50
N LEU A 526 4.72 -11.36 38.34
CA LEU A 526 3.54 -12.21 38.12
C LEU A 526 3.02 -12.87 39.41
N LYS A 527 3.73 -12.69 40.53
CA LYS A 527 3.35 -13.26 41.82
C LYS A 527 2.12 -12.58 42.40
#